data_AF-A0A7C5CLW0-F1
#
_entry.id   AF-A0A7C5CLW0-F1
#
_cell.length_a   1.000
_cell.length_b   1.000
_cell.length_c   1.000
_cell.angle_alpha   90.00
_cell.angle_beta   90.00
_cell.angle_gamma   90.00
#
_symmetry.space_group_name_H-M   'P 1'
#
loop_
_entity.id
_entity.type
_entity.pdbx_description
1 polymer ?
#
loop_
_entity_poly.entity_id
_entity_poly.type
_entity_poly.pdbx_seq_one_letter_code
_entity_poly.pdbx_strand_id
1 'polypeptide(L)'
;MAEAQAAPRPPIESGCPDGFQYMHPVMIKNFGNWKYHEDPRPGVLKHVAHSGDVVYTVKVGTQRILDLYTLRKLCDIGDKYADGYIRFTLRSNLEYIVTDEAKVEPLIKAVEEAGFVVGGTRNSVTMISHTQGWLHCDIPGTDASGVVKAMMDELIDEFKEWNMPNRVHITTSCCQINCGGQGDIAINVQHTKPPK
;
A
#
# COMPACT_ATOMS: atom_id res chain seq x y z
N MET A 1 -19.54 21.22 -44.35
CA MET A 1 -19.77 22.08 -43.17
C MET A 1 -18.83 21.57 -42.09
N ALA A 2 -17.99 22.43 -41.51
CA ALA A 2 -17.10 22.01 -40.43
C ALA A 2 -17.95 21.69 -39.19
N GLU A 3 -17.79 20.50 -38.62
CA GLU A 3 -18.45 20.14 -37.36
C GLU A 3 -18.03 21.15 -36.29
N ALA A 4 -19.01 21.80 -35.65
CA ALA A 4 -18.75 22.71 -34.55
C ALA A 4 -18.05 21.93 -33.43
N GLN A 5 -16.82 22.35 -33.11
CA GLN A 5 -16.05 21.72 -32.05
C GLN A 5 -16.81 21.88 -30.73
N ALA A 6 -17.18 20.75 -30.11
CA ALA A 6 -17.92 20.75 -28.86
C ALA A 6 -17.18 21.58 -27.81
N ALA A 7 -17.90 22.46 -27.10
CA ALA A 7 -17.32 23.24 -26.03
C ALA A 7 -16.70 22.30 -24.96
N PRO A 8 -15.51 22.62 -24.41
CA PRO A 8 -14.90 21.82 -23.35
C PRO A 8 -15.87 21.68 -22.17
N ARG A 9 -16.00 20.47 -21.62
CA ARG A 9 -16.81 20.25 -20.42
C ARG A 9 -16.18 20.97 -19.23
N PRO A 10 -16.92 21.78 -18.46
CA PRO A 10 -16.41 22.34 -17.21
C PRO A 10 -16.20 21.21 -16.18
N PRO A 11 -15.18 21.31 -15.31
CA PRO A 11 -15.00 20.38 -14.22
C PRO A 11 -16.16 20.46 -13.22
N ILE A 12 -16.51 19.32 -12.64
CA ILE A 12 -17.44 19.25 -11.50
C ILE A 12 -16.58 19.21 -10.24
N GLU A 13 -16.64 20.25 -9.42
CA GLU A 13 -15.88 20.40 -8.17
C GLU A 13 -16.46 19.56 -7.02
N SER A 14 -16.65 18.25 -7.24
CA SER A 14 -17.27 17.34 -6.26
C SER A 14 -16.31 16.80 -5.20
N GLY A 15 -15.01 17.02 -5.36
CA GLY A 15 -13.98 16.48 -4.46
C GLY A 15 -13.90 14.95 -4.49
N CYS A 16 -13.31 14.39 -3.43
CA CYS A 16 -13.24 12.94 -3.23
C CYS A 16 -14.55 12.40 -2.63
N PRO A 17 -14.98 11.19 -3.01
CA PRO A 17 -16.10 10.53 -2.35
C PRO A 17 -15.80 10.27 -0.87
N ASP A 18 -16.84 10.27 -0.02
CA ASP A 18 -16.72 9.91 1.40
C ASP A 18 -16.14 8.49 1.54
N GLY A 19 -15.03 8.36 2.26
CA GLY A 19 -14.35 7.08 2.47
C GLY A 19 -15.20 6.05 3.23
N PHE A 20 -16.15 6.48 4.07
CA PHE A 20 -16.99 5.57 4.85
C PHE A 20 -17.79 4.60 3.97
N GLN A 21 -18.18 5.01 2.76
CA GLN A 21 -18.93 4.15 1.85
C GLN A 21 -18.14 2.94 1.34
N TYR A 22 -16.81 2.98 1.43
CA TYR A 22 -15.89 1.92 1.01
C TYR A 22 -15.27 1.16 2.18
N MET A 23 -15.69 1.44 3.41
CA MET A 23 -15.22 0.71 4.59
C MET A 23 -16.00 -0.58 4.78
N HIS A 24 -15.33 -1.61 5.30
CA HIS A 24 -15.98 -2.86 5.67
C HIS A 24 -17.10 -2.60 6.71
N PRO A 25 -18.30 -3.19 6.60
CA PRO A 25 -19.45 -2.87 7.45
C PRO A 25 -19.17 -3.02 8.96
N VAL A 26 -18.42 -4.04 9.35
CA VAL A 26 -17.99 -4.23 10.76
C VAL A 26 -17.06 -3.11 11.24
N MET A 27 -16.24 -2.53 10.35
CA MET A 27 -15.42 -1.38 10.71
C MET A 27 -16.25 -0.12 10.89
N ILE A 28 -17.28 0.09 10.05
CA ILE A 28 -18.23 1.21 10.20
C ILE A 28 -19.00 1.08 11.52
N LYS A 29 -19.56 -0.11 11.79
CA LYS A 29 -20.29 -0.42 13.03
C LYS A 29 -19.48 -0.10 14.29
N ASN A 30 -18.17 -0.33 14.25
CA ASN A 30 -17.26 -0.15 15.38
C ASN A 30 -16.35 1.07 15.24
N PHE A 31 -16.70 2.04 14.38
CA PHE A 31 -15.87 3.21 14.15
C PHE A 31 -15.65 3.99 15.46
N GLY A 32 -14.38 4.17 15.85
CA GLY A 32 -14.01 4.82 17.11
C GLY A 32 -14.23 3.98 18.38
N ASN A 33 -14.65 2.71 18.27
CA ASN A 33 -14.99 1.85 19.42
C ASN A 33 -14.16 0.55 19.48
N TRP A 34 -12.86 0.67 19.17
CA TRP A 34 -11.91 -0.44 19.21
C TRP A 34 -11.29 -0.61 20.60
N LYS A 35 -11.26 -1.85 21.10
CA LYS A 35 -10.74 -2.18 22.43
C LYS A 35 -9.22 -2.37 22.41
N TYR A 36 -8.73 -3.19 21.48
CA TYR A 36 -7.31 -3.45 21.31
C TYR A 36 -7.01 -4.04 19.92
N HIS A 37 -5.72 -4.13 19.60
CA HIS A 37 -5.22 -4.92 18.49
C HIS A 37 -4.12 -5.88 18.96
N GLU A 38 -3.96 -6.96 18.22
CA GLU A 38 -2.90 -7.96 18.35
C GLU A 38 -2.31 -8.22 16.96
N ASP A 39 -1.12 -8.79 16.93
CA ASP A 39 -0.43 -9.18 15.71
C ASP A 39 -0.17 -10.69 15.84
N PRO A 40 -1.00 -11.55 15.25
CA PRO A 40 -0.86 -13.00 15.43
C PRO A 40 0.37 -13.59 14.72
N ARG A 41 0.76 -12.99 13.59
CA ARG A 41 1.92 -13.38 12.76
C ARG A 41 2.31 -12.24 11.82
N PRO A 42 3.50 -12.27 11.20
CA PRO A 42 3.87 -11.29 10.21
C PRO A 42 2.82 -11.13 9.10
N GLY A 43 2.42 -9.87 8.88
CA GLY A 43 1.46 -9.47 7.86
C GLY A 43 -0.01 -9.60 8.27
N VAL A 44 -0.31 -10.10 9.47
CA VAL A 44 -1.69 -10.24 9.97
C VAL A 44 -1.89 -9.40 11.22
N LEU A 45 -2.94 -8.58 11.21
CA LEU A 45 -3.41 -7.81 12.37
C LEU A 45 -4.78 -8.31 12.79
N LYS A 46 -5.05 -8.36 14.09
CA LYS A 46 -6.37 -8.66 14.66
C LYS A 46 -6.83 -7.47 15.48
N HIS A 47 -7.99 -6.91 15.16
CA HIS A 47 -8.61 -5.82 15.90
C HIS A 47 -9.87 -6.33 16.59
N VAL A 48 -10.03 -6.02 17.87
CA VAL A 48 -11.18 -6.42 18.68
C VAL A 48 -11.90 -5.17 19.15
N ALA A 49 -13.20 -5.08 18.86
CA ALA A 49 -14.04 -3.97 19.28
C ALA A 49 -14.61 -4.19 20.70
N HIS A 50 -15.06 -3.12 21.35
CA HIS A 50 -15.76 -3.25 22.64
C HIS A 50 -17.09 -4.01 22.54
N SER A 51 -17.68 -4.09 21.34
CA SER A 51 -18.85 -4.91 21.03
C SER A 51 -18.57 -6.41 21.04
N GLY A 52 -17.29 -6.82 20.99
CA GLY A 52 -16.86 -8.20 20.77
C GLY A 52 -16.62 -8.56 19.30
N ASP A 53 -16.98 -7.69 18.36
CA ASP A 53 -16.68 -7.91 16.94
C ASP A 53 -15.15 -7.95 16.72
N VAL A 54 -14.72 -8.84 15.82
CA VAL A 54 -13.31 -9.02 15.47
C VAL A 54 -13.13 -8.78 13.97
N VAL A 55 -12.05 -8.10 13.62
CA VAL A 55 -11.61 -7.90 12.24
C VAL A 55 -10.15 -8.31 12.12
N TYR A 56 -9.86 -9.14 11.12
CA TYR A 56 -8.51 -9.48 10.69
C TYR A 56 -8.13 -8.63 9.49
N THR A 57 -6.88 -8.17 9.48
CA THR A 57 -6.31 -7.41 8.36
C THR A 57 -5.08 -8.15 7.85
N VAL A 58 -5.06 -8.50 6.56
CA VAL A 58 -3.90 -9.10 5.89
C VAL A 58 -3.22 -8.04 5.05
N LYS A 59 -2.00 -7.65 5.45
CA LYS A 59 -1.17 -6.64 4.79
C LYS A 59 -0.30 -7.29 3.72
N VAL A 60 -0.36 -6.72 2.53
CA VAL A 60 0.26 -7.22 1.30
C VAL A 60 1.16 -6.16 0.68
N GLY A 61 2.40 -6.52 0.40
CA GLY A 61 3.35 -5.69 -0.34
C GLY A 61 2.90 -5.51 -1.78
N THR A 62 2.97 -4.28 -2.28
CA THR A 62 2.72 -3.96 -3.69
C THR A 62 3.82 -3.07 -4.23
N GLN A 63 4.01 -3.08 -5.56
CA GLN A 63 5.01 -2.28 -6.25
C GLN A 63 4.66 -0.79 -6.38
N ARG A 64 3.58 -0.31 -5.74
CA ARG A 64 3.01 1.05 -5.82
C ARG A 64 2.50 1.45 -7.21
N ILE A 65 3.28 1.27 -8.26
CA ILE A 65 2.85 1.46 -9.66
C ILE A 65 2.17 0.17 -10.12
N LEU A 66 0.84 0.18 -10.12
CA LEU A 66 0.01 -0.96 -10.53
C LEU A 66 -0.60 -0.70 -11.89
N ASP A 67 -0.51 -1.69 -12.79
CA ASP A 67 -1.35 -1.71 -13.96
C ASP A 67 -2.79 -2.12 -13.61
N LEU A 68 -3.70 -1.91 -14.57
CA LEU A 68 -5.13 -2.20 -14.41
C LEU A 68 -5.43 -3.68 -14.12
N TYR A 69 -4.68 -4.60 -14.73
CA TYR A 69 -4.88 -6.05 -14.56
C TYR A 69 -4.41 -6.50 -13.19
N THR A 70 -3.27 -5.98 -12.73
CA THR A 70 -2.77 -6.23 -11.36
C THR A 70 -3.77 -5.72 -10.32
N LEU A 71 -4.32 -4.51 -10.51
CA LEU A 71 -5.35 -3.97 -9.61
C LEU A 71 -6.63 -4.84 -9.63
N ARG A 72 -7.12 -5.22 -10.80
CA ARG A 72 -8.28 -6.12 -10.92
C ARG A 72 -8.04 -7.47 -10.25
N LYS A 73 -6.85 -8.06 -10.41
CA LYS A 73 -6.47 -9.30 -9.74
C LYS A 73 -6.54 -9.18 -8.21
N LEU A 74 -6.07 -8.06 -7.66
CA LEU A 74 -6.19 -7.78 -6.22
C LEU A 74 -7.66 -7.65 -5.78
N CYS A 75 -8.50 -7.00 -6.59
CA CYS A 75 -9.95 -6.94 -6.35
C CYS A 75 -10.61 -8.33 -6.40
N ASP A 76 -10.29 -9.16 -7.41
CA ASP A 76 -10.85 -10.52 -7.55
C ASP A 76 -10.50 -11.42 -6.35
N ILE A 77 -9.28 -11.28 -5.81
CA ILE A 77 -8.88 -11.94 -4.56
C ILE A 77 -9.72 -11.40 -3.39
N GLY A 78 -9.91 -10.08 -3.31
CA GLY A 78 -10.71 -9.43 -2.28
C GLY A 78 -12.17 -9.88 -2.27
N ASP A 79 -12.80 -9.96 -3.44
CA ASP A 79 -14.18 -10.42 -3.59
C ASP A 79 -14.34 -11.89 -3.18
N LYS A 80 -13.37 -12.73 -3.54
CA LYS A 80 -13.44 -14.17 -3.28
C LYS A 80 -13.08 -14.56 -1.85
N TYR A 81 -12.10 -13.87 -1.26
CA TYR A 81 -11.49 -14.28 0.01
C TYR A 81 -11.56 -13.23 1.13
N ALA A 82 -11.87 -11.96 0.82
CA ALA A 82 -11.80 -10.85 1.78
C ALA A 82 -13.01 -9.90 1.76
N ASP A 83 -14.21 -10.49 1.72
CA ASP A 83 -15.49 -9.81 1.91
C ASP A 83 -15.75 -8.63 0.92
N GLY A 84 -14.94 -8.50 -0.15
CA GLY A 84 -15.06 -7.44 -1.17
C GLY A 84 -14.50 -6.08 -0.75
N TYR A 85 -13.74 -5.99 0.35
CA TYR A 85 -13.19 -4.72 0.84
C TYR A 85 -11.66 -4.74 0.89
N ILE A 86 -11.05 -3.73 0.28
CA ILE A 86 -9.61 -3.47 0.34
C ILE A 86 -9.33 -2.01 0.70
N ARG A 87 -8.17 -1.75 1.26
CA ARG A 87 -7.62 -0.39 1.36
C ARG A 87 -6.13 -0.38 1.10
N PHE A 88 -5.59 0.79 0.79
CA PHE A 88 -4.14 1.00 0.74
C PHE A 88 -3.67 1.75 1.99
N THR A 89 -2.48 1.39 2.46
CA THR A 89 -1.80 2.11 3.52
C THR A 89 -1.05 3.32 2.98
N LEU A 90 -0.63 4.21 3.88
CA LEU A 90 0.21 5.38 3.55
C LEU A 90 1.54 5.01 2.84
N ARG A 91 1.96 3.75 2.89
CA ARG A 91 3.18 3.24 2.24
C ARG A 91 2.88 2.29 1.09
N SER A 92 1.71 2.40 0.49
CA SER A 92 1.28 1.65 -0.70
C SER A 92 1.17 0.13 -0.52
N ASN A 93 1.30 -0.41 0.70
CA ASN A 93 0.83 -1.77 0.96
C ASN A 93 -0.70 -1.82 0.82
N LEU A 94 -1.22 -2.90 0.27
CA LEU A 94 -2.64 -3.21 0.29
C LEU A 94 -2.98 -3.93 1.59
N GLU A 95 -4.20 -3.72 2.09
CA GLU A 95 -4.76 -4.41 3.24
C GLU A 95 -6.13 -4.98 2.86
N TYR A 96 -6.25 -6.30 3.00
CA TYR A 96 -7.53 -7.01 2.94
C TYR A 96 -8.16 -7.05 4.33
N ILE A 97 -9.49 -6.97 4.39
CA ILE A 97 -10.25 -6.99 5.64
C ILE A 97 -11.16 -8.22 5.64
N VAL A 98 -11.10 -9.02 6.70
CA VAL A 98 -11.96 -10.21 6.90
C VAL A 98 -12.48 -10.27 8.33
N THR A 99 -13.74 -10.68 8.49
CA THR A 99 -14.31 -10.90 9.84
C THR A 99 -14.32 -12.37 10.27
N ASP A 100 -14.12 -13.29 9.32
CA ASP A 100 -14.01 -14.72 9.58
C ASP A 100 -12.53 -15.14 9.62
N GLU A 101 -12.07 -15.56 10.80
CA GLU A 101 -10.69 -16.04 11.01
C GLU A 101 -10.34 -17.21 10.09
N ALA A 102 -11.31 -18.07 9.74
CA ALA A 102 -11.07 -19.23 8.87
C ALA A 102 -10.70 -18.82 7.43
N LYS A 103 -10.97 -17.57 7.03
CA LYS A 103 -10.59 -17.03 5.71
C LYS A 103 -9.16 -16.50 5.65
N VAL A 104 -8.51 -16.25 6.79
CA VAL A 104 -7.18 -15.62 6.85
C VAL A 104 -6.13 -16.45 6.10
N GLU A 105 -6.03 -17.75 6.40
CA GLU A 105 -5.04 -18.61 5.76
C GLU A 105 -5.33 -18.86 4.27
N PRO A 106 -6.57 -19.15 3.84
CA PRO A 106 -6.91 -19.21 2.41
C PRO A 106 -6.59 -17.92 1.64
N LEU A 107 -6.83 -16.75 2.26
CA LEU A 107 -6.51 -15.46 1.67
C LEU A 107 -5.00 -15.27 1.49
N ILE A 108 -4.20 -15.53 2.53
CA ILE A 108 -2.73 -15.47 2.46
C ILE A 108 -2.22 -16.34 1.30
N LYS A 109 -2.69 -17.60 1.25
CA LYS A 109 -2.31 -18.53 0.19
C LYS A 109 -2.67 -18.01 -1.20
N ALA A 110 -3.88 -17.49 -1.40
CA ALA A 110 -4.30 -16.94 -2.69
C ALA A 110 -3.46 -15.72 -3.11
N VAL A 111 -3.08 -14.87 -2.16
CA VAL A 111 -2.21 -13.71 -2.37
C VAL A 111 -0.79 -14.14 -2.77
N GLU A 112 -0.23 -15.13 -2.09
CA GLU A 112 1.11 -15.65 -2.38
C GLU A 112 1.17 -16.43 -3.70
N GLU A 113 0.17 -17.26 -3.99
CA GLU A 113 0.02 -17.92 -5.31
C GLU A 113 -0.13 -16.91 -6.45
N ALA A 114 -0.68 -15.72 -6.16
CA ALA A 114 -0.78 -14.62 -7.10
C ALA A 114 0.54 -13.86 -7.31
N GLY A 115 1.60 -14.16 -6.55
CA GLY A 115 2.92 -13.54 -6.66
C GLY A 115 3.14 -12.31 -5.77
N PHE A 116 2.23 -12.04 -4.83
CA PHE A 116 2.38 -10.97 -3.85
C PHE A 116 2.92 -11.52 -2.52
N VAL A 117 3.38 -10.62 -1.64
CA VAL A 117 4.01 -11.02 -0.38
C VAL A 117 3.24 -10.44 0.80
N VAL A 118 2.93 -11.29 1.78
CA VAL A 118 2.32 -10.89 3.05
C VAL A 118 3.41 -10.54 4.05
N GLY A 119 3.29 -9.40 4.74
CA GLY A 119 4.35 -8.92 5.65
C GLY A 119 4.23 -7.44 6.00
N GLY A 120 5.34 -6.81 6.39
CA GLY A 120 5.46 -5.35 6.59
C GLY A 120 4.74 -4.81 7.82
N THR A 121 4.60 -5.64 8.86
CA THR A 121 3.96 -5.32 10.16
C THR A 121 5.00 -5.37 11.29
N ARG A 122 4.70 -4.77 12.45
CA ARG A 122 5.59 -4.72 13.63
C ARG A 122 7.04 -4.41 13.26
N ASN A 123 7.99 -5.19 13.76
CA ASN A 123 9.42 -4.93 13.69
C ASN A 123 10.00 -5.53 12.40
N SER A 124 9.58 -4.96 11.28
CA SER A 124 9.99 -5.33 9.92
C SER A 124 10.60 -4.13 9.20
N VAL A 125 11.22 -4.39 8.06
CA VAL A 125 11.37 -3.37 7.02
C VAL A 125 10.07 -3.34 6.24
N THR A 126 9.26 -2.29 6.42
CA THR A 126 8.02 -2.14 5.65
C THR A 126 8.32 -1.58 4.25
N MET A 127 7.31 -1.56 3.38
CA MET A 127 7.46 -1.11 2.00
C MET A 127 8.19 0.23 1.86
N ILE A 128 9.12 0.31 0.92
CA ILE A 128 9.93 1.50 0.63
C ILE A 128 9.09 2.53 -0.13
N SER A 129 8.86 3.68 0.50
CA SER A 129 8.15 4.79 -0.14
C SER A 129 9.04 5.38 -1.21
N HIS A 130 8.51 5.54 -2.42
CA HIS A 130 9.26 6.04 -3.56
C HIS A 130 8.38 6.85 -4.50
N THR A 131 9.04 7.50 -5.45
CA THR A 131 8.45 8.53 -6.31
C THR A 131 8.36 8.03 -7.76
N GLN A 132 8.44 8.94 -8.74
CA GLN A 132 8.28 8.59 -10.16
C GLN A 132 9.57 8.10 -10.81
N GLY A 133 10.74 8.68 -10.49
CA GLY A 133 11.98 8.35 -11.17
C GLY A 133 11.91 8.59 -12.68
N TRP A 134 12.63 7.75 -13.45
CA TRP A 134 12.67 7.82 -14.91
C TRP A 134 11.37 7.43 -15.59
N LEU A 135 10.42 6.83 -14.86
CA LEU A 135 9.14 6.42 -15.43
C LEU A 135 8.29 7.61 -15.88
N HIS A 136 8.37 8.74 -15.16
CA HIS A 136 7.46 9.86 -15.43
C HIS A 136 7.99 11.26 -15.09
N CYS A 137 9.03 11.40 -14.27
CA CYS A 137 9.56 12.72 -13.93
C CYS A 137 10.53 13.22 -15.01
N ASP A 138 10.55 14.53 -15.24
CA ASP A 138 11.45 15.23 -16.17
C ASP A 138 12.77 15.71 -15.51
N ILE A 139 12.82 15.76 -14.18
CA ILE A 139 14.00 16.13 -13.37
C ILE A 139 14.59 15.01 -12.47
N PRO A 140 14.54 13.71 -12.82
CA PRO A 140 15.09 12.65 -11.98
C PRO A 140 16.62 12.59 -12.07
N GLY A 141 17.30 12.49 -10.93
CA GLY A 141 18.70 12.11 -10.84
C GLY A 141 18.95 10.59 -10.86
N THR A 142 17.90 9.78 -10.62
CA THR A 142 17.93 8.31 -10.67
C THR A 142 16.53 7.75 -10.96
N ASP A 143 16.46 6.46 -11.28
CA ASP A 143 15.20 5.72 -11.25
C ASP A 143 14.69 5.52 -9.81
N ALA A 144 13.37 5.40 -9.66
CA ALA A 144 12.72 5.12 -8.38
C ALA A 144 12.33 3.64 -8.26
N SER A 145 11.58 3.11 -9.24
CA SER A 145 11.02 1.77 -9.17
C SER A 145 12.09 0.68 -9.25
N GLY A 146 13.06 0.80 -10.14
CA GLY A 146 14.17 -0.14 -10.26
C GLY A 146 15.05 -0.18 -9.02
N VAL A 147 15.33 0.99 -8.42
CA VAL A 147 16.09 1.08 -7.15
C VAL A 147 15.33 0.38 -6.02
N VAL A 148 14.04 0.68 -5.87
CA VAL A 148 13.21 0.03 -4.84
C VAL A 148 13.11 -1.47 -5.05
N LYS A 149 12.94 -1.93 -6.30
CA LYS A 149 12.90 -3.35 -6.62
C LYS A 149 14.21 -4.04 -6.21
N ALA A 150 15.36 -3.49 -6.60
CA ALA A 150 16.66 -4.05 -6.23
C ALA A 150 16.86 -4.10 -4.71
N MET A 151 16.46 -3.05 -3.98
CA MET A 151 16.56 -3.05 -2.52
C MET A 151 15.59 -4.02 -1.85
N MET A 152 14.34 -4.08 -2.31
CA MET A 152 13.34 -4.99 -1.74
C MET A 152 13.66 -6.45 -2.00
N ASP A 153 14.41 -6.78 -3.06
CA ASP A 153 14.88 -8.15 -3.30
C ASP A 153 15.90 -8.60 -2.26
N GLU A 154 16.76 -7.69 -1.80
CA GLU A 154 17.72 -7.96 -0.71
C GLU A 154 17.08 -7.91 0.68
N LEU A 155 15.99 -7.13 0.83
CA LEU A 155 15.32 -6.88 2.13
C LEU A 155 13.99 -7.64 2.28
N ILE A 156 13.74 -8.63 1.42
CA ILE A 156 12.43 -9.30 1.38
C ILE A 156 12.17 -10.12 2.64
N ASP A 157 13.22 -10.67 3.24
CA ASP A 157 13.11 -11.46 4.46
C ASP A 157 12.75 -10.57 5.65
N GLU A 158 13.33 -9.37 5.76
CA GLU A 158 12.96 -8.36 6.77
C GLU A 158 11.54 -7.81 6.57
N PHE A 159 11.00 -7.87 5.35
CA PHE A 159 9.59 -7.55 5.12
C PHE A 159 8.66 -8.67 5.61
N LYS A 160 9.04 -9.92 5.37
CA LYS A 160 8.23 -11.11 5.71
C LYS A 160 8.28 -11.47 7.20
N GLU A 161 9.30 -11.04 7.93
CA GLU A 161 9.54 -11.44 9.30
C GLU A 161 9.52 -10.27 10.31
N TRP A 162 9.54 -10.58 11.60
CA TRP A 162 9.71 -9.62 12.69
C TRP A 162 11.12 -9.69 13.29
N ASN A 163 12.12 -9.59 12.43
CA ASN A 163 13.53 -9.79 12.78
C ASN A 163 14.30 -8.49 13.08
N MET A 164 13.65 -7.33 13.03
CA MET A 164 14.27 -6.05 13.36
C MET A 164 14.10 -5.69 14.85
N PRO A 165 14.99 -4.86 15.43
CA PRO A 165 14.78 -4.35 16.78
C PRO A 165 13.52 -3.46 16.92
N ASN A 166 13.17 -2.74 15.85
CA ASN A 166 11.95 -1.94 15.72
C ASN A 166 11.62 -1.78 14.22
N ARG A 167 10.43 -1.25 13.89
CA ARG A 167 10.02 -1.02 12.51
C ARG A 167 10.93 -0.01 11.82
N VAL A 168 11.38 -0.33 10.61
CA VAL A 168 12.22 0.55 9.79
C VAL A 168 11.45 1.04 8.57
N HIS A 169 11.48 2.35 8.36
CA HIS A 169 10.92 3.04 7.20
C HIS A 169 12.04 3.56 6.31
N ILE A 170 12.18 2.97 5.12
CA ILE A 170 13.15 3.43 4.13
C ILE A 170 12.43 4.27 3.07
N THR A 171 13.00 5.38 2.65
CA THR A 171 12.43 6.23 1.59
C THR A 171 13.44 6.45 0.48
N THR A 172 12.98 6.46 -0.77
CA THR A 172 13.83 6.82 -1.91
C THR A 172 13.22 7.97 -2.71
N SER A 173 14.08 8.94 -3.02
CA SER A 173 13.73 10.14 -3.77
C SER A 173 14.65 10.28 -4.96
N CYS A 174 14.04 10.36 -6.15
CA CYS A 174 14.78 10.42 -7.40
C CYS A 174 15.56 11.73 -7.58
N CYS A 175 15.24 12.78 -6.82
CA CYS A 175 15.97 14.04 -6.76
C CYS A 175 15.77 14.74 -5.41
N GLN A 176 16.52 15.83 -5.18
CA GLN A 176 16.54 16.61 -3.94
C GLN A 176 15.17 17.20 -3.52
N ILE A 177 14.22 17.34 -4.46
CA ILE A 177 12.86 17.82 -4.15
C ILE A 177 12.18 16.92 -3.11
N ASN A 178 12.59 15.64 -3.04
CA ASN A 178 12.11 14.71 -2.03
C ASN A 178 10.57 14.62 -2.00
N CYS A 179 9.96 14.29 -3.15
CA CYS A 179 8.51 14.11 -3.26
C CYS A 179 7.98 12.90 -2.46
N GLY A 180 8.86 12.17 -1.77
CA GLY A 180 8.54 11.13 -0.80
C GLY A 180 8.81 11.63 0.62
N GLY A 181 7.99 11.21 1.59
CA GLY A 181 8.11 11.64 2.98
C GLY A 181 9.43 11.20 3.64
N GLN A 182 9.60 11.61 4.90
CA GLN A 182 10.76 11.21 5.72
C GLN A 182 10.67 9.73 6.13
N GLY A 183 11.83 9.11 6.35
CA GLY A 183 11.97 7.75 6.88
C GLY A 183 13.17 7.66 7.81
N ASP A 184 13.30 6.53 8.50
CA ASP A 184 14.46 6.21 9.35
C ASP A 184 15.76 6.18 8.52
N ILE A 185 15.66 5.69 7.27
CA ILE A 185 16.73 5.75 6.27
C ILE A 185 16.17 6.45 5.02
N ALA A 186 16.82 7.53 4.59
CA ALA A 186 16.43 8.30 3.43
C ALA A 186 17.53 8.27 2.35
N ILE A 187 17.17 7.76 1.17
CA ILE A 187 18.03 7.77 -0.03
C ILE A 187 17.54 8.92 -0.91
N ASN A 188 18.28 10.03 -0.88
CA ASN A 188 17.93 11.23 -1.63
C ASN A 188 19.04 11.58 -2.63
N VAL A 189 18.69 11.60 -3.92
CA VAL A 189 19.66 11.80 -4.99
C VAL A 189 19.90 13.28 -5.28
N GLN A 190 21.17 13.66 -5.34
CA GLN A 190 21.61 15.02 -5.68
C GLN A 190 22.39 15.01 -6.99
N HIS A 191 22.13 16.02 -7.83
CA HIS A 191 22.99 16.30 -8.96
C HIS A 191 24.32 16.89 -8.48
N THR A 192 25.42 16.43 -9.06
CA THR A 192 26.78 16.87 -8.68
C THR A 192 27.38 17.88 -9.65
N LYS A 193 26.62 18.28 -10.69
CA LYS A 193 27.06 19.25 -11.71
C LYS A 193 26.11 20.45 -11.71
N PRO A 194 26.65 21.67 -11.86
CA PRO A 194 25.81 22.86 -11.99
C PRO A 194 25.00 22.82 -13.31
N PRO A 195 23.84 23.51 -13.37
CA PRO A 195 23.16 23.80 -14.62
C PRO A 195 24.11 24.50 -15.61
N LYS A 196 23.95 24.24 -16.90
CA LYS A 196 24.68 24.95 -17.97
C LYS A 196 23.90 26.19 -18.40
#